data_AF-A0A0K0SVE7-F1
#
_entry.id   AF-A0A0K0SVE7-F1
#
_cell.length_a   1.000
_cell.length_b   1.000
_cell.length_c   1.000
_cell.angle_alpha   90.00
_cell.angle_beta   90.00
_cell.angle_gamma   90.00
#
_symmetry.space_group_name_H-M   'P 1'
#
loop_
_entity.id
_entity.type
_entity.pdbx_description
1 polymer ?
#
loop_
_entity_poly.entity_id
_entity_poly.type
_entity_poly.pdbx_seq_one_letter_code
_entity_poly.pdbx_strand_id
1 'polypeptide(L)'
;MDASPQQEIHTIYHAHHGWLVGWLKRRLGCIHHANDVAHDTFLRLITKSLSISQVDEPRAFLTTIAHGLMVDQFRRNAVEQAYLQALIHLPETLVPSPEEQMALMEIILQLDQLLNGLKPVIRTVFLLSKLEGLTYQEISSTLGIPLRTIESHMAVALRHVLSMKLS
;
A
#
# COMPACT_ATOMS: atom_id res chain seq x y z
N MET A 1 -37.58 6.40 -8.80
CA MET A 1 -37.14 5.20 -9.55
C MET A 1 -35.67 5.07 -9.25
N ASP A 2 -35.29 4.16 -8.35
CA ASP A 2 -33.88 3.92 -8.05
C ASP A 2 -33.22 3.34 -9.31
N ALA A 3 -32.16 3.99 -9.77
CA ALA A 3 -31.36 3.48 -10.87
C ALA A 3 -30.68 2.18 -10.41
N SER A 4 -30.58 1.19 -11.31
CA SER A 4 -29.80 -0.01 -10.97
C SER A 4 -28.35 0.39 -10.67
N PRO A 5 -27.63 -0.26 -9.73
CA PRO A 5 -26.23 0.04 -9.45
C PRO A 5 -25.34 0.10 -10.71
N GLN A 6 -25.63 -0.72 -11.72
CA GLN A 6 -24.89 -0.66 -12.99
C GLN A 6 -25.13 0.62 -13.80
N GLN A 7 -26.35 1.19 -13.75
CA GLN A 7 -26.69 2.44 -14.44
C GLN A 7 -26.09 3.65 -13.74
N GLU A 8 -26.01 3.64 -12.40
CA GLU A 8 -25.32 4.68 -11.63
C GLU A 8 -23.83 4.71 -11.98
N ILE A 9 -23.16 3.55 -11.92
CA ILE A 9 -21.74 3.43 -12.25
C ILE A 9 -21.46 3.89 -13.69
N HIS A 10 -22.29 3.46 -14.64
CA HIS A 10 -22.15 3.88 -16.05
C HIS A 10 -22.24 5.41 -16.19
N THR A 11 -23.18 6.05 -15.50
CA THR A 11 -23.37 7.50 -15.52
C THR A 11 -22.16 8.22 -14.94
N ILE A 12 -21.67 7.77 -13.78
CA ILE A 12 -20.50 8.33 -13.10
C ILE A 12 -19.25 8.17 -13.98
N TYR A 13 -19.07 6.99 -14.58
CA TYR A 13 -17.94 6.70 -15.48
C TYR A 13 -17.93 7.68 -16.65
N HIS A 14 -19.03 7.79 -17.38
CA HIS A 14 -19.13 8.72 -18.52
C HIS A 14 -18.95 10.19 -18.11
N ALA A 15 -19.46 10.59 -16.95
CA ALA A 15 -19.36 11.97 -16.46
C ALA A 15 -17.96 12.37 -15.98
N HIS A 16 -17.17 11.42 -15.44
CA HIS A 16 -15.95 11.75 -14.70
C HIS A 16 -14.66 11.09 -15.21
N HIS A 17 -14.74 10.05 -16.04
CA HIS A 17 -13.55 9.34 -16.55
C HIS A 17 -12.56 10.27 -17.26
N GLY A 18 -13.03 11.04 -18.25
CA GLY A 18 -12.13 11.94 -19.01
C GLY A 18 -11.47 13.02 -18.15
N TRP A 19 -12.21 13.55 -17.17
CA TRP A 19 -11.66 14.50 -16.20
C TRP A 19 -10.60 13.84 -15.30
N LEU A 20 -10.88 12.65 -14.78
CA LEU A 20 -9.98 11.90 -13.90
C LEU A 20 -8.69 11.53 -14.62
N VAL A 21 -8.78 11.02 -15.86
CA VAL A 21 -7.60 10.74 -16.70
C VAL A 21 -6.79 12.02 -16.94
N GLY A 22 -7.43 13.15 -17.20
CA GLY A 22 -6.74 14.44 -17.36
C GLY A 22 -6.07 14.95 -16.07
N TRP A 23 -6.65 14.66 -14.90
CA TRP A 23 -6.05 14.94 -13.59
C TRP A 23 -4.86 14.02 -13.32
N LEU A 24 -5.00 12.71 -13.58
CA LEU A 24 -3.96 11.70 -13.40
C LEU A 24 -2.77 11.92 -14.34
N LYS A 25 -3.02 12.23 -15.61
CA LYS A 25 -1.97 12.52 -16.60
C LYS A 25 -1.06 13.65 -16.14
N ARG A 26 -1.63 14.71 -15.55
CA ARG A 26 -0.84 15.85 -15.02
C ARG A 26 0.06 15.44 -13.84
N ARG A 27 -0.31 14.41 -13.09
CA ARG A 27 0.47 13.93 -11.93
C ARG A 27 1.46 12.83 -12.28
N LEU A 28 1.08 11.92 -13.17
CA LEU A 28 1.87 10.75 -13.55
C LEU A 28 2.79 11.01 -14.75
N GLY A 29 2.53 12.06 -15.54
CA GLY A 29 3.29 12.37 -16.76
C GLY A 29 3.08 11.38 -17.92
N CYS A 30 2.35 10.29 -17.70
CA CYS A 30 2.11 9.21 -18.67
C CYS A 30 0.61 8.97 -18.86
N ILE A 31 0.12 9.00 -20.11
CA ILE A 31 -1.29 8.76 -20.43
C ILE A 31 -1.70 7.30 -20.19
N HIS A 32 -0.81 6.34 -20.41
CA HIS A 32 -1.10 4.93 -20.19
C HIS A 32 -1.34 4.66 -18.70
N HIS A 33 -0.40 5.05 -17.84
CA HIS A 33 -0.57 4.94 -16.39
C HIS A 33 -1.80 5.72 -15.88
N ALA A 34 -2.13 6.86 -16.50
CA ALA A 34 -3.32 7.62 -16.13
C ALA A 34 -4.61 6.87 -16.46
N ASN A 35 -4.68 6.15 -17.58
CA ASN A 35 -5.84 5.31 -17.92
C ASN A 35 -5.93 4.10 -17.00
N ASP A 36 -4.80 3.44 -16.68
CA ASP A 36 -4.79 2.28 -15.79
C ASP A 36 -5.28 2.64 -14.40
N VAL A 37 -4.74 3.71 -13.80
CA VAL A 37 -5.17 4.17 -12.46
C VAL A 37 -6.63 4.66 -12.48
N ALA A 38 -7.08 5.28 -13.57
CA ALA A 38 -8.49 5.65 -13.71
C ALA A 38 -9.38 4.40 -13.73
N HIS A 39 -9.00 3.39 -14.51
CA HIS A 39 -9.71 2.12 -14.59
C HIS A 39 -9.81 1.44 -13.22
N ASP A 40 -8.69 1.33 -12.50
CA ASP A 40 -8.66 0.75 -11.15
C ASP A 40 -9.49 1.53 -10.14
N THR A 41 -9.54 2.86 -10.29
CA THR A 41 -10.41 3.73 -9.47
C THR A 41 -11.88 3.33 -9.66
N PHE A 42 -12.33 3.15 -10.90
CA PHE A 42 -13.70 2.72 -11.19
C PHE A 42 -13.97 1.27 -10.81
N LEU A 43 -13.02 0.35 -11.02
CA LEU A 43 -13.15 -1.03 -10.52
C LEU A 43 -13.30 -1.06 -9.00
N ARG A 44 -12.56 -0.22 -8.26
CA ARG A 44 -12.67 -0.14 -6.80
C ARG A 44 -14.03 0.36 -6.34
N LEU A 45 -14.66 1.28 -7.08
CA LEU A 45 -16.02 1.73 -6.83
C LEU A 45 -17.04 0.61 -7.00
N ILE A 46 -16.91 -0.16 -8.09
CA ILE A 46 -17.78 -1.29 -8.40
C ILE A 46 -17.65 -2.38 -7.34
N THR A 47 -16.42 -2.82 -7.08
CA THR A 47 -16.13 -3.96 -6.19
C THR A 47 -16.46 -3.68 -4.73
N LYS A 48 -16.40 -2.42 -4.29
CA LYS A 48 -16.77 -2.00 -2.94
C LYS A 48 -18.20 -1.46 -2.82
N SER A 49 -18.98 -1.51 -3.90
CA SER A 49 -20.36 -0.99 -3.97
C SER A 49 -20.47 0.44 -3.41
N LEU A 50 -19.50 1.30 -3.71
CA LEU A 50 -19.43 2.66 -3.19
C LEU A 50 -20.40 3.55 -3.97
N SER A 51 -21.44 4.07 -3.30
CA SER A 51 -22.38 5.00 -3.93
C SER A 51 -21.79 6.41 -4.00
N ILE A 52 -21.35 6.82 -5.19
CA ILE A 52 -20.93 8.20 -5.48
C ILE A 52 -22.14 9.12 -5.69
N SER A 53 -23.28 8.56 -6.10
CA SER A 53 -24.52 9.28 -6.36
C SER A 53 -25.01 10.07 -5.14
N GLN A 54 -24.56 9.68 -3.93
CA GLN A 54 -24.90 10.30 -2.65
C GLN A 54 -23.77 11.18 -2.07
N VAL A 55 -22.66 11.35 -2.79
CA VAL A 55 -21.51 12.13 -2.33
C VAL A 55 -21.61 13.55 -2.87
N ASP A 56 -21.55 14.55 -1.98
CA ASP A 56 -21.64 15.97 -2.33
C ASP A 56 -20.55 16.41 -3.33
N GLU A 57 -19.36 15.79 -3.25
CA GLU A 57 -18.22 16.08 -4.12
C GLU A 57 -17.66 14.82 -4.82
N PRO A 58 -18.28 14.35 -5.92
CA PRO A 58 -17.88 13.14 -6.64
C PRO A 58 -16.42 13.16 -7.10
N ARG A 59 -15.95 14.32 -7.55
CA ARG A 59 -14.57 14.52 -8.02
C ARG A 59 -13.55 14.40 -6.89
N ALA A 60 -13.84 14.98 -5.72
CA ALA A 60 -12.96 14.89 -4.55
C ALA A 60 -12.84 13.42 -4.10
N PHE A 61 -13.96 12.71 -4.04
CA PHE A 61 -14.00 11.30 -3.70
C PHE A 61 -13.20 10.42 -4.67
N LEU A 62 -13.38 10.62 -5.98
CA LEU A 62 -12.60 9.93 -7.02
C LEU A 62 -11.09 10.19 -6.86
N THR A 63 -10.71 11.44 -6.57
CA THR A 63 -9.29 11.76 -6.36
C THR A 63 -8.71 11.15 -5.10
N THR A 64 -9.51 10.96 -4.05
CA THR A 64 -9.06 10.26 -2.83
C THR A 64 -8.74 8.80 -3.13
N ILE A 65 -9.62 8.12 -3.87
CA ILE A 65 -9.39 6.71 -4.27
C ILE A 65 -8.18 6.62 -5.19
N ALA A 66 -8.15 7.44 -6.25
CA ALA A 66 -7.07 7.45 -7.23
C ALA A 66 -5.72 7.78 -6.58
N HIS A 67 -5.69 8.72 -5.63
CA HIS A 67 -4.48 9.04 -4.87
C HIS A 67 -4.01 7.86 -4.02
N GLY A 68 -4.92 7.15 -3.35
CA GLY A 68 -4.58 5.93 -2.61
C GLY A 68 -3.93 4.88 -3.53
N LEU A 69 -4.54 4.63 -4.69
CA LEU A 69 -4.00 3.69 -5.69
C LEU A 69 -2.61 4.12 -6.21
N MET A 70 -2.40 5.43 -6.45
CA MET A 70 -1.09 5.95 -6.83
C MET A 70 -0.04 5.71 -5.74
N VAL A 71 -0.37 6.01 -4.47
CA VAL A 71 0.53 5.79 -3.33
C VAL A 71 0.88 4.31 -3.20
N ASP A 72 -0.12 3.43 -3.33
CA ASP A 72 0.08 1.98 -3.29
C ASP A 72 1.01 1.50 -4.41
N GLN A 73 0.85 2.03 -5.63
CA GLN A 73 1.71 1.70 -6.76
C GLN A 73 3.14 2.22 -6.57
N PHE A 74 3.32 3.46 -6.11
CA PHE A 74 4.66 4.01 -5.83
C PHE A 74 5.38 3.19 -4.75
N ARG A 75 4.65 2.81 -3.70
CA ARG A 75 5.17 1.96 -2.63
C ARG A 75 5.59 0.59 -3.15
N ARG A 76 4.76 -0.04 -4.00
CA ARG A 76 5.10 -1.32 -4.65
C ARG A 76 6.35 -1.21 -5.51
N ASN A 77 6.44 -0.19 -6.35
CA ASN A 77 7.60 0.04 -7.22
C ASN A 77 8.89 0.26 -6.40
N ALA A 78 8.81 0.98 -5.28
CA ALA A 78 9.96 1.20 -4.41
C ALA A 78 10.48 -0.11 -3.80
N VAL A 79 9.58 -0.99 -3.36
CA VAL A 79 9.94 -2.32 -2.84
C VAL A 79 10.57 -3.18 -3.94
N GLU A 80 9.97 -3.18 -5.14
CA GLU A 80 10.49 -3.93 -6.29
C GLU A 80 11.88 -3.48 -6.70
N GLN A 81 12.12 -2.17 -6.78
CA GLN A 81 13.44 -1.63 -7.08
C GLN A 81 14.47 -1.99 -6.00
N ALA A 82 14.12 -1.90 -4.72
CA ALA A 82 15.00 -2.31 -3.63
C ALA A 82 15.35 -3.81 -3.71
N TYR A 83 14.37 -4.65 -4.06
CA TYR A 83 14.57 -6.08 -4.25
C TYR A 83 15.49 -6.38 -5.43
N LEU A 84 15.25 -5.79 -6.59
CA LEU A 84 16.11 -5.93 -7.77
C LEU A 84 17.54 -5.47 -7.46
N GLN A 85 17.71 -4.37 -6.71
CA GLN A 85 19.02 -3.91 -6.28
C GLN A 85 19.73 -4.92 -5.37
N ALA A 86 19.00 -5.59 -4.47
CA ALA A 86 19.55 -6.64 -3.62
C ALA A 86 19.99 -7.87 -4.44
N LEU A 87 19.23 -8.24 -5.48
CA LEU A 87 19.56 -9.38 -6.35
C LEU A 87 20.87 -9.16 -7.12
N ILE A 88 21.22 -7.94 -7.48
CA ILE A 88 22.50 -7.62 -8.17
C ILE A 88 23.71 -8.07 -7.34
N HIS A 89 23.59 -8.11 -6.01
CA HIS A 89 24.67 -8.50 -5.11
C HIS A 89 24.68 -10.01 -4.77
N LEU A 90 23.71 -10.78 -5.28
CA LEU A 90 23.67 -12.23 -5.08
C LEU A 90 24.51 -12.95 -6.15
N PRO A 91 25.25 -14.01 -5.77
CA PRO A 91 25.76 -14.98 -6.72
C PRO A 91 24.63 -15.57 -7.56
N GLU A 92 24.87 -15.77 -8.86
CA GLU A 92 23.86 -16.29 -9.81
C GLU A 92 23.26 -17.63 -9.36
N THR A 93 24.04 -18.47 -8.67
CA THR A 93 23.60 -19.75 -8.11
C THR A 93 22.61 -19.63 -6.94
N LEU A 94 22.46 -18.45 -6.36
CA LEU A 94 21.54 -18.17 -5.26
C LEU A 94 20.35 -17.31 -5.71
N VAL A 95 20.30 -16.88 -6.97
CA VAL A 95 19.18 -16.08 -7.49
C VAL A 95 17.93 -16.97 -7.54
N PRO A 96 16.83 -16.59 -6.86
CA PRO A 96 15.60 -17.37 -6.88
C PRO A 96 14.99 -17.44 -8.27
N SER A 97 14.18 -18.46 -8.56
CA SER A 97 13.42 -18.55 -9.81
C SER A 97 12.43 -17.38 -9.95
N PRO A 98 11.98 -17.02 -11.17
CA PRO A 98 10.98 -15.96 -11.35
C PRO A 98 9.72 -16.16 -10.50
N GLU A 99 9.26 -17.40 -10.37
CA GLU A 99 8.10 -17.76 -9.54
C GLU A 99 8.37 -17.52 -8.05
N GLU A 100 9.56 -17.88 -7.57
CA GLU A 100 9.98 -17.64 -6.17
C GLU A 100 10.14 -16.15 -5.89
N GLN A 101 10.69 -15.39 -6.84
CA GLN A 101 10.80 -13.93 -6.75
C GLN A 101 9.41 -13.29 -6.64
N MET A 102 8.45 -13.74 -7.44
CA MET A 102 7.06 -13.26 -7.36
C MET A 102 6.42 -13.56 -6.01
N ALA A 103 6.55 -14.79 -5.51
CA ALA A 103 6.00 -15.18 -4.20
C ALA A 103 6.64 -14.37 -3.06
N LEU A 104 7.96 -14.17 -3.09
CA LEU A 104 8.67 -13.36 -2.10
C LEU A 104 8.24 -11.89 -2.15
N MET A 105 8.09 -11.33 -3.34
CA MET A 105 7.61 -9.95 -3.53
C MET A 105 6.22 -9.77 -2.92
N GLU A 106 5.32 -10.72 -3.13
CA GLU A 106 3.98 -10.67 -2.55
C GLU A 106 4.02 -10.65 -1.01
N ILE A 107 4.86 -11.50 -0.40
CA ILE A 107 5.06 -11.53 1.05
C ILE A 107 5.61 -10.19 1.57
N ILE A 108 6.60 -9.60 0.90
CA ILE A 108 7.18 -8.31 1.30
C ILE A 108 6.13 -7.20 1.22
N LEU A 109 5.31 -7.18 0.17
CA LEU A 109 4.24 -6.19 0.01
C LEU A 109 3.16 -6.32 1.07
N GLN A 110 2.78 -7.56 1.41
CA GLN A 110 1.85 -7.84 2.51
C GLN A 110 2.42 -7.38 3.85
N LEU A 111 3.71 -7.62 4.10
CA LEU A 111 4.37 -7.17 5.33
C LEU A 111 4.44 -5.64 5.40
N ASP A 112 4.80 -4.96 4.31
CA ASP A 112 4.83 -3.50 4.31
C ASP A 112 3.42 -2.89 4.45
N GLN A 113 2.38 -3.53 3.91
CA GLN A 113 0.98 -3.14 4.19
C GLN A 113 0.61 -3.32 5.65
N LEU A 114 0.95 -4.48 6.24
CA LEU A 114 0.67 -4.81 7.64
C LEU A 114 1.35 -3.84 8.61
N LEU A 115 2.48 -3.25 8.22
CA LEU A 115 3.25 -2.29 9.00
C LEU A 115 2.99 -0.84 8.58
N ASN A 116 2.08 -0.61 7.63
CA ASN A 116 1.74 0.71 7.15
C ASN A 116 0.96 1.50 8.21
N GLY A 117 1.35 2.75 8.45
CA GLY A 117 0.79 3.58 9.53
C GLY A 117 1.53 3.47 10.87
N LEU A 118 2.46 2.53 11.02
CA LEU A 118 3.43 2.58 12.12
C LEU A 118 4.47 3.67 11.89
N LYS A 119 4.82 4.40 12.97
CA LYS A 119 5.96 5.33 12.93
C LYS A 119 7.25 4.55 12.64
N PRO A 120 8.22 5.13 11.91
CA PRO A 120 9.45 4.44 11.51
C PRO A 120 10.17 3.73 12.65
N VAL A 121 10.37 4.41 13.79
CA VAL A 121 11.05 3.81 14.96
C VAL A 121 10.30 2.61 15.55
N ILE A 122 8.97 2.63 15.53
CA ILE A 122 8.14 1.52 16.03
C ILE A 122 8.25 0.32 15.10
N ARG A 123 8.24 0.57 13.78
CA ARG A 123 8.47 -0.45 12.76
C ARG A 123 9.85 -1.08 12.92
N THR A 124 10.91 -0.29 13.09
CA THR A 124 12.28 -0.79 13.32
C THR A 124 12.36 -1.69 14.55
N VAL A 125 11.80 -1.26 15.68
CA VAL A 125 11.77 -2.06 16.92
C VAL A 125 11.03 -3.39 16.71
N PHE A 126 9.92 -3.38 15.98
CA PHE A 126 9.18 -4.60 15.63
C PHE A 126 10.02 -5.55 14.77
N LEU A 127 10.63 -5.05 13.71
CA LEU A 127 11.42 -5.85 12.78
C LEU A 127 12.67 -6.45 13.44
N LEU A 128 13.40 -5.67 14.25
CA LEU A 128 14.56 -6.19 14.99
C LEU A 128 14.17 -7.33 15.96
N SER A 129 13.01 -7.24 16.60
CA SER A 129 12.56 -8.31 17.49
C SER A 129 12.04 -9.54 16.76
N LYS A 130 11.32 -9.37 15.64
CA LYS A 130 10.61 -10.47 14.97
C LYS A 130 11.38 -11.11 13.82
N LEU A 131 12.21 -10.36 13.11
CA LEU A 131 13.03 -10.87 12.01
C LEU A 131 14.44 -11.21 12.49
N GLU A 132 15.09 -10.29 13.21
CA GLU A 132 16.46 -10.49 13.69
C GLU A 132 16.52 -11.26 15.03
N GLY A 133 15.38 -11.52 15.66
CA GLY A 133 15.29 -12.28 16.91
C GLY A 133 15.90 -11.58 18.13
N LEU A 134 16.22 -10.28 18.03
CA LEU A 134 16.86 -9.54 19.12
C LEU A 134 15.95 -9.38 20.34
N THR A 135 16.55 -9.50 21.51
CA THR A 135 15.91 -9.18 22.79
C THR A 135 15.70 -7.68 22.94
N TYR A 136 14.78 -7.27 23.82
CA TYR A 136 14.52 -5.84 24.03
C TYR A 136 15.73 -5.09 24.59
N GLN A 137 16.61 -5.77 25.33
CA GLN A 137 17.86 -5.20 25.83
C GLN A 137 18.87 -4.95 24.71
N GLU A 138 19.01 -5.89 23.78
CA GLU A 138 19.85 -5.71 22.59
C GLU A 138 19.31 -4.59 21.71
N ILE A 139 18.00 -4.54 21.46
CA ILE A 139 17.38 -3.45 20.68
C ILE A 139 17.58 -2.09 21.36
N SER A 140 17.40 -2.04 22.69
CA SER A 140 17.63 -0.84 23.49
C SER A 140 19.05 -0.31 23.34
N SER A 141 20.04 -1.22 23.39
CA SER A 141 21.45 -0.90 23.20
C SER A 141 21.76 -0.46 21.77
N THR A 142 21.24 -1.18 20.76
CA THR A 142 21.45 -0.89 19.33
C THR A 142 20.88 0.46 18.91
N LEU A 143 19.71 0.83 19.44
CA LEU A 143 19.01 2.07 19.05
C LEU A 143 19.26 3.24 20.01
N GLY A 144 19.90 3.02 21.16
CA GLY A 144 20.05 4.03 22.21
C GLY A 144 18.73 4.48 22.84
N ILE A 145 17.69 3.64 22.80
CA ILE A 145 16.35 3.94 23.29
C ILE A 145 16.14 3.20 24.62
N PRO A 146 15.59 3.84 25.68
CA PRO A 146 15.35 3.17 26.95
C PRO A 146 14.47 1.92 26.82
N LEU A 147 14.79 0.87 27.58
CA LEU A 147 14.09 -0.42 27.54
C LEU A 147 12.56 -0.28 27.66
N ARG A 148 12.08 0.57 28.57
CA ARG A 148 10.65 0.85 28.76
C ARG A 148 9.98 1.42 27.51
N THR A 149 10.71 2.22 26.73
CA THR A 149 10.23 2.76 25.46
C THR A 149 10.19 1.68 24.39
N ILE A 150 11.16 0.74 24.37
CA ILE A 150 11.14 -0.42 23.49
C ILE A 150 9.89 -1.29 23.74
N GLU A 151 9.58 -1.58 25.01
CA GLU A 151 8.38 -2.32 25.40
C GLU A 151 7.10 -1.60 24.95
N SER A 152 7.03 -0.28 25.14
CA SER A 152 5.89 0.53 24.71
C SER A 152 5.73 0.53 23.18
N HIS A 153 6.82 0.71 22.43
CA HIS A 153 6.83 0.63 20.97
C HIS A 153 6.37 -0.74 20.49
N MET A 154 6.86 -1.82 21.10
CA MET A 154 6.45 -3.18 20.76
C MET A 154 4.96 -3.41 21.01
N ALA A 155 4.43 -2.92 22.12
CA ALA A 155 3.00 -3.01 22.41
C ALA A 155 2.15 -2.27 21.36
N VAL A 156 2.61 -1.10 20.89
CA VAL A 156 1.94 -0.37 19.79
C VAL A 156 2.01 -1.17 18.48
N ALA A 157 3.17 -1.71 18.13
CA ALA A 157 3.35 -2.51 16.92
C ALA A 157 2.45 -3.75 16.91
N LEU A 158 2.41 -4.51 18.01
CA LEU A 158 1.58 -5.70 18.13
C LEU A 158 0.09 -5.37 18.04
N ARG A 159 -0.38 -4.31 18.71
CA ARG A 159 -1.78 -3.88 18.59
C ARG A 159 -2.14 -3.52 17.15
N HIS A 160 -1.27 -2.79 16.46
CA HIS A 160 -1.47 -2.42 15.07
C HIS A 160 -1.58 -3.66 14.17
N VAL A 161 -0.60 -4.57 14.26
CA VAL A 161 -0.57 -5.82 13.47
C VAL A 161 -1.81 -6.68 13.74
N LEU A 162 -2.24 -6.80 15.00
CA LEU A 162 -3.44 -7.56 15.37
C LEU A 162 -4.72 -6.92 14.83
N SER A 163 -4.83 -5.59 14.85
CA SER A 163 -6.00 -4.89 14.29
C SER A 163 -6.13 -5.10 12.78
N MET A 164 -5.00 -5.11 12.06
CA MET A 164 -4.98 -5.32 10.61
C MET A 164 -5.31 -6.77 10.21
N LYS A 165 -5.02 -7.77 11.06
CA LYS A 165 -5.38 -9.17 10.80
C LYS A 165 -6.87 -9.49 11.03
N LEU A 166 -7.58 -8.65 11.78
CA LEU A 166 -9.00 -8.82 12.11
C LEU A 166 -9.94 -7.99 11.22
N SER A 167 -9.38 -7.24 10.27
CA SER A 167 -10.08 -6.35 9.34
C SER A 167 -10.19 -6.99 7.96
#